data_AF-A0AAU7QEG1-F1
#
_entry.id   AF-A0AAU7QEG1-F1
#
_cell.length_a   1.000
_cell.length_b   1.000
_cell.length_c   1.000
_cell.angle_alpha   90.00
_cell.angle_beta   90.00
_cell.angle_gamma   90.00
#
_symmetry.space_group_name_H-M   'P 1'
#
loop_
_entity.id
_entity.type
_entity.pdbx_description
1 polymer ?
#
loop_
_entity_poly.entity_id
_entity_poly.type
_entity_poly.pdbx_seq_one_letter_code
_entity_poly.pdbx_strand_id
1 'polypeptide(L)'
;MHRNTPSSRPQAQQLQQYLVELVRVLAVATGMTGDAQQAVFLIRNEPLRAFGYKTADALLKKGRADDVIVYLESLAGGASG
;
A
#
# COMPACT_ATOMS: atom_id res chain seq x y z
N MET A 1 -14.03 -11.02 37.63
CA MET A 1 -13.90 -10.89 36.16
C MET A 1 -12.55 -10.25 35.87
N HIS A 2 -11.49 -11.03 35.62
CA HIS A 2 -10.17 -10.47 35.31
C HIS A 2 -10.15 -10.02 33.85
N ARG A 3 -9.92 -8.73 33.63
CA ARG A 3 -9.79 -8.09 32.32
C ARG A 3 -8.45 -8.52 31.72
N ASN A 4 -8.46 -9.44 30.75
CA ASN A 4 -7.32 -9.62 29.85
C ASN A 4 -7.15 -8.33 29.06
N THR A 5 -6.30 -7.43 29.56
CA THR A 5 -5.78 -6.35 28.72
C THR A 5 -4.75 -7.01 27.80
N PRO A 6 -4.98 -7.06 26.47
CA PRO A 6 -3.88 -7.40 25.58
C PRO A 6 -2.86 -6.27 25.79
N SER A 7 -1.68 -6.62 26.28
CA SER A 7 -0.52 -5.75 26.27
C SER A 7 -0.25 -5.41 24.81
N SER A 8 -0.85 -4.32 24.33
CA SER A 8 -0.75 -3.89 22.94
C SER A 8 0.71 -3.54 22.67
N ARG A 9 1.43 -4.47 22.04
CA ARG A 9 2.81 -4.26 21.61
C ARG A 9 2.75 -3.29 20.42
N PRO A 10 3.36 -2.08 20.49
CA PRO A 10 3.27 -1.10 19.41
C PRO A 10 3.69 -1.65 18.04
N GLN A 11 4.64 -2.58 18.03
CA GLN A 11 5.12 -3.29 16.82
C GLN A 11 4.02 -4.14 16.15
N ALA A 12 3.13 -4.75 16.92
CA ALA A 12 2.02 -5.54 16.39
C ALA A 12 0.97 -4.64 15.70
N GLN A 13 0.71 -3.45 16.26
CA GLN A 13 -0.20 -2.48 15.66
C GLN A 13 0.35 -1.89 14.37
N GLN A 14 1.65 -1.57 14.33
CA GLN A 14 2.32 -1.07 13.13
C GLN A 14 2.33 -2.12 12.00
N LEU A 15 2.63 -3.38 12.33
CA LEU A 15 2.58 -4.48 11.36
C LEU A 15 1.15 -4.68 10.83
N GLN A 16 0.16 -4.70 11.73
CA GLN A 16 -1.24 -4.85 11.33
C GLN A 16 -1.67 -3.73 10.39
N GLN A 17 -1.31 -2.49 10.72
CA GLN A 17 -1.63 -1.33 9.88
C GLN A 17 -0.97 -1.44 8.50
N TYR A 18 0.33 -1.77 8.46
CA TYR A 18 1.04 -1.98 7.20
C TYR A 18 0.40 -3.09 6.35
N LEU A 19 -0.03 -4.20 6.94
CA LEU A 19 -0.68 -5.29 6.21
C LEU A 19 -2.04 -4.86 5.63
N VAL A 20 -2.84 -4.11 6.40
CA VAL A 20 -4.12 -3.55 5.93
C VAL A 20 -3.87 -2.60 4.76
N GLU A 21 -2.90 -1.70 4.89
CA GLU A 21 -2.52 -0.76 3.83
C GLU A 21 -1.99 -1.47 2.58
N LEU A 22 -1.19 -2.53 2.76
CA LEU A 22 -0.68 -3.33 1.65
C LEU A 22 -1.80 -4.00 0.87
N VAL A 23 -2.81 -4.57 1.55
CA VAL A 23 -3.96 -5.19 0.89
C VAL A 23 -4.77 -4.14 0.12
N ARG A 24 -5.00 -2.95 0.69
CA ARG A 24 -5.72 -1.86 0.00
C ARG A 24 -5.00 -1.45 -1.29
N VAL A 25 -3.69 -1.22 -1.22
CA VAL A 25 -2.88 -0.80 -2.38
C VAL A 25 -2.78 -1.93 -3.41
N LEU A 26 -2.69 -3.20 -2.97
CA LEU A 26 -2.69 -4.36 -3.86
C LEU A 26 -4.00 -4.49 -4.63
N ALA A 27 -5.15 -4.23 -4.01
CA ALA A 27 -6.44 -4.27 -4.69
C ALA A 27 -6.51 -3.23 -5.83
N VAL A 28 -6.11 -1.99 -5.55
CA VAL A 28 -6.05 -0.91 -6.56
C VAL A 28 -5.09 -1.27 -7.69
N ALA A 29 -3.86 -1.66 -7.35
CA ALA A 29 -2.84 -2.02 -8.34
C ALA A 29 -3.28 -3.22 -9.20
N THR A 30 -3.93 -4.23 -8.62
CA THR A 30 -4.45 -5.39 -9.37
C THR A 30 -5.58 -4.99 -10.32
N GLY A 31 -6.45 -4.07 -9.90
CA GLY A 31 -7.49 -3.51 -10.79
C GLY A 31 -6.91 -2.78 -12.00
N MET A 32 -5.72 -2.16 -11.85
CA MET A 32 -5.02 -1.47 -12.93
C MET A 32 -4.24 -2.39 -13.86
N THR A 33 -3.51 -3.36 -13.30
CA THR A 33 -2.64 -4.25 -14.08
C THR A 33 -3.41 -5.41 -14.70
N GLY A 34 -4.56 -5.78 -14.13
CA GLY A 34 -5.30 -7.00 -14.49
C GLY A 34 -4.62 -8.29 -14.04
N ASP A 35 -3.46 -8.21 -13.39
CA ASP A 35 -2.68 -9.36 -12.92
C ASP A 35 -2.03 -9.08 -11.55
N ALA A 36 -2.21 -10.02 -10.62
CA ALA A 36 -1.75 -9.88 -9.25
C ALA A 36 -0.22 -9.94 -9.13
N GLN A 37 0.47 -10.71 -9.98
CA GLN A 37 1.95 -10.78 -9.95
C GLN A 37 2.56 -9.46 -10.42
N GLN A 38 2.01 -8.87 -11.49
CA GLN A 38 2.39 -7.54 -11.96
C GLN A 38 2.10 -6.46 -10.91
N ALA A 39 0.96 -6.53 -10.21
CA ALA A 39 0.64 -5.60 -9.13
C ALA A 39 1.65 -5.69 -7.97
N VAL A 40 2.03 -6.91 -7.57
CA VAL A 40 3.07 -7.11 -6.54
C VAL A 40 4.42 -6.57 -7.02
N PHE A 41 4.79 -6.81 -8.28
CA PHE A 41 6.03 -6.29 -8.85
C PHE A 41 6.04 -4.75 -8.82
N LEU A 42 4.94 -4.12 -9.26
CA LEU A 42 4.76 -2.67 -9.21
C LEU A 42 4.94 -2.14 -7.78
N ILE A 43 4.29 -2.76 -6.81
CA ILE A 43 4.33 -2.28 -5.42
C ILE A 43 5.73 -2.39 -4.81
N ARG A 44 6.43 -3.50 -5.08
CA ARG A 44 7.72 -3.81 -4.46
C ARG A 44 8.91 -3.16 -5.17
N ASN A 45 8.86 -3.05 -6.48
CA ASN A 45 10.03 -2.77 -7.30
C ASN A 45 9.92 -1.51 -8.16
N GLU A 46 8.70 -1.04 -8.50
CA GLU A 46 8.55 0.10 -9.41
C GLU A 46 8.78 1.43 -8.67
N PRO A 47 9.79 2.23 -9.05
CA PRO A 47 10.05 3.52 -8.44
C PRO A 47 9.05 4.57 -8.94
N LEU A 48 8.31 5.18 -8.01
CA LEU A 48 7.31 6.18 -8.34
C LEU A 48 7.95 7.57 -8.44
N ARG A 49 7.98 8.15 -9.65
CA ARG A 49 8.63 9.45 -9.91
C ARG A 49 8.06 10.58 -9.05
N ALA A 50 6.74 10.64 -8.90
CA ALA A 50 6.05 11.63 -8.06
C ALA A 50 6.46 11.60 -6.57
N PHE A 51 7.08 10.50 -6.13
CA PHE A 51 7.52 10.32 -4.74
C PHE A 51 9.04 10.32 -4.59
N GLY A 52 9.77 10.90 -5.57
CA GLY A 52 11.22 10.92 -5.57
C GLY A 52 11.81 9.52 -5.75
N TYR A 53 11.23 8.74 -6.68
CA TYR A 53 11.67 7.40 -7.05
C TYR A 53 11.60 6.36 -5.92
N LYS A 54 10.73 6.58 -4.93
CA LYS A 54 10.41 5.59 -3.90
C LYS A 54 9.41 4.59 -4.44
N THR A 55 9.55 3.32 -4.03
CA THR A 55 8.55 2.29 -4.31
C THR A 55 7.30 2.50 -3.45
N ALA A 56 6.17 1.93 -3.87
CA ALA A 56 4.97 1.94 -3.05
C ALA A 56 5.22 1.33 -1.67
N ASP A 57 5.89 0.16 -1.59
CA ASP A 57 6.27 -0.47 -0.33
C ASP A 57 6.99 0.48 0.65
N ALA A 58 7.93 1.29 0.14
CA ALA A 58 8.67 2.26 0.94
C ALA A 58 7.77 3.40 1.46
N LEU A 59 6.68 3.70 0.77
CA LEU A 59 5.69 4.70 1.17
C LEU A 59 4.68 4.12 2.17
N LEU A 60 4.26 2.87 2.01
CA LEU A 60 3.41 2.17 2.98
C LEU A 60 4.09 2.04 4.34
N LYS A 61 5.39 1.71 4.37
CA LYS A 61 6.18 1.70 5.60
C LYS A 61 6.25 3.06 6.32
N LYS A 62 5.86 4.14 5.64
CA LYS A 62 5.79 5.51 6.17
C LYS A 62 4.35 5.97 6.45
N GLY A 63 3.37 5.07 6.36
CA GLY A 63 1.95 5.40 6.56
C GLY A 63 1.36 6.27 5.46
N ARG A 64 1.94 6.25 4.25
CA ARG A 64 1.50 7.07 3.11
C ARG A 64 0.70 6.27 2.08
N ALA A 65 -0.10 5.32 2.54
CA ALA A 65 -0.85 4.43 1.66
C ALA A 65 -1.91 5.17 0.82
N ASP A 66 -2.62 6.13 1.43
CA ASP A 66 -3.65 6.90 0.71
C ASP A 66 -3.05 7.76 -0.41
N ASP A 67 -1.87 8.36 -0.20
CA ASP A 67 -1.13 9.07 -1.26
C ASP A 67 -0.81 8.16 -2.45
N VAL A 68 -0.41 6.91 -2.18
CA VAL A 68 -0.11 5.91 -3.21
C VAL A 68 -1.38 5.53 -3.97
N ILE A 69 -2.50 5.31 -3.26
CA ILE A 69 -3.79 4.98 -3.87
C ILE A 69 -4.22 6.09 -4.83
N VAL A 70 -4.22 7.35 -4.39
CA VAL A 70 -4.60 8.50 -5.22
C VAL A 70 -3.71 8.59 -6.46
N TYR A 71 -2.40 8.39 -6.31
CA TYR A 71 -1.48 8.40 -7.44
C TYR A 71 -1.79 7.27 -8.44
N LEU A 72 -1.99 6.05 -7.96
CA LEU A 72 -2.32 4.90 -8.80
C LEU A 72 -3.65 5.09 -9.54
N GLU A 73 -4.69 5.57 -8.85
CA GLU A 73 -5.98 5.88 -9.45
C GLU A 73 -5.86 6.98 -10.51
N SER A 74 -5.04 8.02 -10.27
CA SER A 74 -4.80 9.08 -11.26
C SER A 74 -4.11 8.56 -12.52
N LEU A 75 -3.20 7.59 -12.38
CA LEU A 75 -2.52 6.95 -13.50
C LEU A 75 -3.49 6.07 -14.31
N ALA A 76 -4.36 5.33 -13.62
CA ALA A 76 -5.40 4.50 -14.24
C ALA A 76 -6.42 5.33 -15.03
N GLY A 77 -6.88 6.43 -14.43
CA GLY A 77 -7.82 7.37 -15.05
C GLY A 77 -7.21 8.12 -16.23
N GLY A 78 -5.93 8.51 -16.14
CA GLY A 78 -5.21 9.15 -17.24
C GLY A 78 -4.92 8.24 -18.43
N ALA A 79 -4.83 6.92 -18.22
CA ALA A 79 -4.65 5.94 -19.30
C ALA A 79 -5.93 5.66 -20.11
N SER A 80 -7.10 6.09 -19.62
CA SER A 80 -8.41 5.84 -20.23
C SER A 80 -8.96 7.03 -21.01
N GLY A 81 -8.22 8.15 -21.09
CA GLY A 81 -8.64 9.42 -21.69
C GLY A 81 -7.90 9.81 -22.96
#